data_AF-A0A1J1LEB0-F1
#
_entry.id   AF-A0A1J1LEB0-F1
#
_cell.length_a   1.000
_cell.length_b   1.000
_cell.length_c   1.000
_cell.angle_alpha   90.00
_cell.angle_beta   90.00
_cell.angle_gamma   90.00
#
_symmetry.space_group_name_H-M   'P 1'
#
loop_
_entity.id
_entity.type
_entity.pdbx_description
1 polymer ?
#
loop_
_entity_poly.entity_id
_entity_poly.type
_entity_poly.pdbx_seq_one_letter_code
_entity_poly.pdbx_strand_id
1 'polypeptide(L)'
;MPEASTSFVMTNLTENRSQLKKTLGNLYGLRTWVEYGFRQCKQELGWTDYRLTDFPDIEKWWEIIFCVYLMISFNSEVFRSLSQGIPRESESKKNTADCSNHRQWNHKEGWKNVLNNLRLIIQPTIILWLIVPWLDIFPDRHLLVGFHKLIENINQFQSYFPNG
;
A
#
# COMPACT_ATOMS: atom_id res chain seq x y z
N MET A 1 -10.96 -23.87 -5.67
CA MET A 1 -9.86 -24.76 -6.13
C MET A 1 -10.31 -25.45 -7.40
N PRO A 2 -9.41 -25.84 -8.31
CA PRO A 2 -9.76 -26.65 -9.48
C PRO A 2 -10.43 -27.97 -9.06
N GLU A 3 -11.44 -28.41 -9.80
CA GLU A 3 -12.28 -29.58 -9.48
C GLU A 3 -11.48 -30.90 -9.33
N ALA A 4 -10.32 -31.01 -9.99
CA ALA A 4 -9.49 -32.21 -10.00
C ALA A 4 -8.35 -32.22 -8.95
N SER A 5 -8.25 -31.22 -8.06
CA SER A 5 -7.17 -31.16 -7.06
C SER A 5 -7.61 -31.78 -5.73
N THR A 6 -6.97 -32.87 -5.31
CA THR A 6 -7.19 -33.45 -3.97
C THR A 6 -6.22 -32.81 -2.98
N SER A 7 -6.74 -32.14 -1.95
CA SER A 7 -5.93 -31.57 -0.86
C SER A 7 -6.28 -32.24 0.45
N PHE A 8 -5.26 -32.74 1.16
CA PHE A 8 -5.41 -33.25 2.52
C PHE A 8 -4.97 -32.16 3.50
N VAL A 9 -5.91 -31.66 4.31
CA VAL A 9 -5.69 -30.53 5.23
C VAL A 9 -6.05 -30.98 6.64
N MET A 10 -5.10 -30.88 7.57
CA MET A 10 -5.35 -31.07 9.00
C MET A 10 -5.89 -29.76 9.59
N THR A 11 -6.89 -29.85 10.47
CA THR A 11 -7.51 -28.69 11.10
C THR A 11 -7.90 -28.99 12.54
N ASN A 12 -7.87 -27.97 13.38
CA ASN A 12 -8.36 -27.98 14.75
C ASN A 12 -9.81 -27.50 14.89
N LEU A 13 -10.48 -27.19 13.77
CA LEU A 13 -11.87 -26.73 13.76
C LEU A 13 -12.83 -27.86 14.15
N THR A 14 -13.70 -27.60 15.12
CA THR A 14 -14.60 -28.59 15.74
C THR A 14 -16.04 -28.56 15.20
N GLU A 15 -16.31 -27.80 14.13
CA GLU A 15 -17.65 -27.63 13.56
C GLU A 15 -18.23 -28.93 12.97
N ASN A 16 -19.57 -28.97 12.82
CA ASN A 16 -20.27 -30.06 12.15
C ASN A 16 -19.69 -30.35 10.75
N ARG A 17 -19.54 -31.64 10.42
CA ARG A 17 -18.76 -32.15 9.27
C ARG A 17 -19.13 -31.55 7.90
N SER A 18 -20.38 -31.09 7.69
CA SER A 18 -20.79 -30.48 6.41
C SER A 18 -20.40 -29.00 6.31
N GLN A 19 -20.56 -28.22 7.39
CA GLN A 19 -20.12 -26.82 7.47
C GLN A 19 -18.59 -26.75 7.46
N LEU A 20 -17.93 -27.66 8.17
CA LEU A 20 -16.48 -27.76 8.25
C LEU A 20 -15.81 -27.83 6.87
N LYS A 21 -16.35 -28.60 5.90
CA LYS A 21 -15.74 -28.70 4.56
C LYS A 21 -15.74 -27.37 3.82
N LYS A 22 -16.85 -26.62 3.87
CA LYS A 22 -16.98 -25.34 3.18
C LYS A 22 -16.14 -24.25 3.87
N THR A 23 -16.22 -24.18 5.20
CA THR A 23 -15.43 -23.23 6.00
C THR A 23 -13.94 -23.49 5.84
N LEU A 24 -13.50 -24.74 5.98
CA LEU A 24 -12.09 -25.14 5.81
C LEU A 24 -11.58 -24.87 4.39
N GLY A 25 -12.38 -25.19 3.37
CA GLY A 25 -12.01 -24.92 1.98
C GLY A 25 -11.81 -23.43 1.71
N ASN A 26 -12.69 -22.59 2.24
CA ASN A 26 -12.58 -21.13 2.13
C ASN A 26 -11.35 -20.61 2.87
N LEU A 27 -11.14 -21.02 4.14
CA LEU A 27 -9.98 -20.61 4.95
C LEU A 27 -8.66 -21.05 4.32
N TYR A 28 -8.58 -22.31 3.89
CA TYR A 28 -7.37 -22.81 3.22
C TYR A 28 -7.12 -22.11 1.88
N GLY A 29 -8.20 -21.73 1.17
CA GLY A 29 -8.11 -20.91 -0.04
C GLY A 29 -7.49 -19.53 0.20
N LEU A 30 -7.59 -18.97 1.42
CA LEU A 30 -6.98 -17.68 1.75
C LEU A 30 -5.46 -17.69 1.64
N ARG A 31 -4.81 -18.86 1.69
CA ARG A 31 -3.35 -18.97 1.47
C ARG A 31 -2.89 -18.40 0.12
N THR A 32 -3.77 -18.42 -0.89
CA THR A 32 -3.45 -17.84 -2.20
C THR A 32 -3.21 -16.33 -2.12
N TRP A 33 -3.82 -15.64 -1.15
CA TRP A 33 -3.56 -14.21 -0.91
C TRP A 33 -2.15 -13.96 -0.39
N VAL A 34 -1.56 -14.91 0.34
CA VAL A 34 -0.15 -14.83 0.76
C VAL A 34 0.76 -14.86 -0.47
N GLU A 35 0.52 -15.79 -1.41
CA GLU A 35 1.27 -15.84 -2.67
C GLU A 35 1.09 -14.56 -3.49
N TYR A 36 -0.14 -14.06 -3.57
CA TYR A 36 -0.45 -12.81 -4.26
C TYR A 36 0.32 -11.62 -3.65
N GLY A 37 0.38 -11.51 -2.33
CA GLY A 37 1.17 -10.49 -1.62
C GLY A 37 2.66 -10.57 -1.95
N PHE A 38 3.25 -11.77 -1.89
CA PHE A 38 4.65 -11.96 -2.29
C PHE A 38 4.91 -11.60 -3.75
N ARG A 39 3.97 -11.90 -4.65
CA ARG A 39 4.09 -11.52 -6.06
C ARG A 39 4.16 -10.00 -6.23
N GLN A 40 3.36 -9.25 -5.46
CA GLN A 40 3.38 -7.79 -5.49
C GLN A 40 4.68 -7.22 -4.93
N CYS A 41 5.18 -7.72 -3.79
CA CYS A 41 6.47 -7.29 -3.24
C CYS A 41 7.61 -7.51 -4.26
N LYS A 42 7.61 -8.66 -4.94
CA LYS A 42 8.61 -9.00 -5.97
C LYS A 42 8.55 -8.09 -7.20
N GLN A 43 7.35 -7.86 -7.73
CA GLN A 43 7.21 -7.16 -9.00
C GLN A 43 7.22 -5.63 -8.85
N GLU A 44 6.75 -5.09 -7.72
CA GLU A 44 6.42 -3.67 -7.60
C GLU A 44 7.24 -2.93 -6.54
N LEU A 45 7.75 -3.62 -5.52
CA LEU A 45 8.42 -3.00 -4.37
C LEU A 45 9.94 -3.26 -4.31
N GLY A 46 10.51 -3.90 -5.35
CA GLY A 46 11.96 -4.07 -5.45
C GLY A 46 12.53 -5.17 -4.54
N TRP A 47 11.73 -6.18 -4.17
CA TRP A 47 12.24 -7.34 -3.42
C TRP A 47 13.41 -8.03 -4.15
N THR A 48 13.37 -8.04 -5.47
CA THR A 48 14.42 -8.65 -6.31
C THR A 48 15.53 -7.68 -6.69
N ASP A 49 15.56 -6.48 -6.11
CA ASP A 49 16.66 -5.54 -6.35
C ASP A 49 17.87 -5.95 -5.50
N TYR A 50 18.78 -6.71 -6.10
CA TYR A 50 20.01 -7.21 -5.47
C TYR A 50 21.10 -6.13 -5.31
N ARG A 51 20.72 -4.96 -4.79
CA ARG A 51 21.64 -3.83 -4.57
C ARG A 51 22.39 -3.93 -3.24
N LEU A 52 21.86 -4.69 -2.30
CA LEU A 52 22.46 -4.96 -0.99
C LEU A 52 23.07 -6.36 -0.98
N THR A 53 24.26 -6.48 -0.40
CA THR A 53 25.01 -7.74 -0.33
C THR A 53 25.21 -8.23 1.10
N ASP A 54 25.16 -7.33 2.09
CA ASP A 54 25.26 -7.70 3.49
C ASP A 54 23.90 -8.14 4.05
N PHE A 55 23.89 -9.23 4.81
CA PHE A 55 22.65 -9.87 5.26
C PHE A 55 21.80 -8.98 6.18
N PRO A 56 22.38 -8.26 7.18
CA PRO A 56 21.61 -7.36 8.03
C PRO A 56 20.93 -6.23 7.24
N ASP A 57 21.54 -5.75 6.16
CA ASP A 57 20.94 -4.73 5.31
C ASP A 57 19.83 -5.28 4.43
N ILE A 58 19.99 -6.51 3.93
CA ILE A 58 18.94 -7.24 3.21
C ILE A 58 17.71 -7.46 4.10
N GLU A 59 17.90 -7.81 5.37
CA GLU A 59 16.81 -8.00 6.32
C GLU A 59 16.03 -6.71 6.54
N LYS A 60 16.71 -5.60 6.85
CA LYS A 60 16.09 -4.28 6.98
C LYS A 60 15.36 -3.84 5.71
N TRP A 61 15.92 -4.16 4.53
CA TRP A 61 15.26 -3.86 3.26
C TRP A 61 13.94 -4.62 3.11
N TRP A 62 13.91 -5.90 3.47
CA TRP A 62 12.67 -6.69 3.47
C TRP A 62 11.65 -6.16 4.49
N GLU A 63 12.09 -5.74 5.67
CA GLU A 63 11.21 -5.09 6.65
C GLU A 63 10.54 -3.83 6.05
N ILE A 64 11.32 -2.95 5.42
CA ILE A 64 10.81 -1.75 4.75
C ILE A 64 9.78 -2.13 3.67
N ILE A 65 10.08 -3.14 2.84
CA ILE A 65 9.14 -3.61 1.80
C ILE A 65 7.82 -4.06 2.43
N PHE A 66 7.85 -4.82 3.53
CA PHE A 66 6.64 -5.26 4.20
C PHE A 66 5.88 -4.12 4.87
N CYS A 67 6.57 -3.14 5.45
CA CYS A 67 5.94 -1.92 5.97
C CYS A 67 5.20 -1.15 4.87
N VAL A 68 5.85 -0.99 3.70
CA VAL A 68 5.23 -0.32 2.53
C VAL A 68 4.04 -1.14 2.01
N TYR A 69 4.17 -2.46 1.91
CA TYR A 69 3.07 -3.34 1.51
C TYR A 69 1.86 -3.21 2.43
N LEU A 70 2.10 -3.17 3.75
CA LEU A 70 1.07 -3.00 4.76
C LEU A 70 0.39 -1.63 4.63
N MET A 71 1.18 -0.57 4.49
CA MET A 71 0.68 0.79 4.29
C MET A 71 -0.26 0.88 3.06
N ILE A 72 0.14 0.30 1.92
CA ILE A 72 -0.69 0.28 0.71
C ILE A 72 -1.97 -0.52 0.96
N SER A 73 -1.86 -1.67 1.63
CA SER A 73 -3.01 -2.53 1.91
C SER A 73 -4.06 -1.81 2.76
N PHE A 74 -3.64 -1.09 3.81
CA PHE A 74 -4.56 -0.29 4.63
C PHE A 74 -5.24 0.83 3.85
N ASN A 75 -4.57 1.42 2.87
CA ASN A 75 -5.17 2.45 2.03
C ASN A 75 -6.18 1.91 0.99
N SER A 76 -6.34 0.59 0.88
CA SER A 76 -7.37 0.00 0.04
C SER A 76 -8.77 0.10 0.67
N GLU A 77 -9.78 0.23 -0.19
CA GLU A 77 -11.18 0.42 0.22
C GLU A 77 -11.73 -0.73 1.07
N VAL A 78 -11.24 -1.95 0.87
CA VAL A 78 -11.65 -3.12 1.66
C VAL A 78 -11.30 -2.94 3.13
N PHE A 79 -10.06 -2.58 3.44
CA PHE A 79 -9.64 -2.35 4.83
C PHE A 79 -10.23 -1.07 5.42
N ARG A 80 -10.45 -0.04 4.60
CA ARG A 80 -11.18 1.16 5.01
C ARG A 80 -12.63 0.86 5.37
N SER A 81 -13.36 0.11 4.56
CA SER A 81 -14.76 -0.25 4.82
C SER A 81 -14.90 -1.16 6.05
N LEU A 82 -13.99 -2.11 6.25
CA LEU A 82 -13.90 -2.92 7.46
C LEU A 82 -13.76 -2.07 8.73
N SER A 83 -13.00 -0.98 8.66
CA SER A 83 -12.80 -0.08 9.80
C SER A 83 -13.96 0.90 10.05
N GLN A 84 -14.70 1.26 9.00
CA GLN A 84 -15.83 2.19 9.05
C GLN A 84 -17.10 1.55 9.64
N GLY A 85 -17.09 0.23 9.89
CA GLY A 85 -18.12 -0.44 10.69
C GLY A 85 -18.16 0.00 12.17
N ILE A 86 -17.15 0.75 12.62
CA ILE A 86 -17.15 1.47 13.90
C ILE A 86 -17.53 2.92 13.58
N PRO A 87 -18.65 3.47 14.09
CA PRO A 87 -19.06 4.83 13.80
C PRO A 87 -18.03 5.79 14.39
N ARG A 88 -17.14 6.32 13.54
CA ARG A 88 -16.38 7.51 13.87
C ARG A 88 -17.25 8.70 13.55
N GLU A 89 -17.52 9.49 14.58
CA GLU A 89 -18.15 10.80 14.43
C GLU A 89 -17.45 11.54 13.30
N SER A 90 -18.29 11.99 12.36
CA SER A 90 -17.89 12.83 11.24
C SER A 90 -17.29 14.13 11.77
N GLU A 91 -15.98 14.16 11.97
CA GLU A 91 -15.25 15.42 12.00
C GLU A 91 -15.12 15.93 10.56
N SER A 92 -16.19 16.63 10.21
CA SER A 92 -16.24 17.82 9.38
C SER A 92 -14.96 18.28 8.66
N LYS A 93 -15.06 18.22 7.32
CA LYS A 93 -14.97 19.38 6.42
C LYS A 93 -13.64 20.17 6.33
N LYS A 94 -13.17 20.17 5.08
CA LYS A 94 -12.76 21.30 4.21
C LYS A 94 -11.26 21.52 4.03
N ASN A 95 -10.90 21.53 2.74
CA ASN A 95 -9.61 21.87 2.14
C ASN A 95 -8.59 20.73 2.08
N THR A 96 -8.99 19.52 1.66
CA THR A 96 -8.02 18.63 1.04
C THR A 96 -7.89 19.06 -0.42
N ALA A 97 -6.70 19.49 -0.85
CA ALA A 97 -6.39 19.49 -2.28
C ALA A 97 -6.82 18.12 -2.82
N ASP A 98 -7.82 18.11 -3.70
CA ASP A 98 -8.42 16.86 -4.16
C ASP A 98 -7.43 16.19 -5.13
N CYS A 99 -6.49 15.43 -4.56
CA CYS A 99 -5.48 14.69 -5.31
C CYS A 99 -6.13 13.73 -6.33
N SER A 100 -7.41 13.41 -6.15
CA SER A 100 -8.15 12.55 -7.06
C SER A 100 -8.49 13.21 -8.41
N ASN A 101 -8.39 14.54 -8.51
CA ASN A 101 -8.50 15.25 -9.79
C ASN A 101 -7.27 15.07 -10.71
N HIS A 102 -6.22 14.42 -10.23
CA HIS A 102 -5.04 14.16 -11.05
C HIS A 102 -5.40 13.20 -12.21
N ARG A 103 -5.01 13.52 -13.45
CA ARG A 103 -5.36 12.74 -14.65
C ARG A 103 -4.95 11.27 -14.58
N GLN A 104 -3.84 10.98 -13.90
CA GLN A 104 -3.33 9.61 -13.71
C GLN A 104 -3.83 8.95 -12.43
N TRP A 105 -4.70 9.62 -11.67
CA TRP A 105 -5.35 9.03 -10.51
C TRP A 105 -6.24 7.88 -10.94
N ASN A 106 -6.16 6.77 -10.23
CA ASN A 106 -6.94 5.59 -10.55
C ASN A 106 -7.99 5.33 -9.48
N HIS A 107 -9.27 5.40 -9.88
CA HIS A 107 -10.42 5.14 -9.02
C HIS A 107 -10.83 3.66 -8.99
N LYS A 108 -10.14 2.78 -9.71
CA LYS A 108 -10.45 1.35 -9.70
C LYS A 108 -9.95 0.70 -8.42
N GLU A 109 -10.72 -0.24 -7.89
CA GLU A 109 -10.31 -1.08 -6.79
C GLU A 109 -9.06 -1.92 -7.12
N GLY A 110 -8.26 -2.20 -6.10
CA GLY A 110 -7.11 -3.10 -6.19
C GLY A 110 -5.81 -2.48 -5.71
N TRP A 111 -4.98 -3.32 -5.09
CA TRP A 111 -3.73 -2.89 -4.44
C TRP A 111 -2.78 -2.13 -5.38
N LYS A 112 -2.64 -2.55 -6.65
CA LYS A 112 -1.76 -1.86 -7.63
C LYS A 112 -2.22 -0.44 -7.93
N ASN A 113 -3.52 -0.19 -7.94
CA ASN A 113 -4.07 1.14 -8.21
C ASN A 113 -3.82 2.06 -7.01
N VAL A 114 -3.96 1.53 -5.79
CA VAL A 114 -3.61 2.25 -4.55
C VAL A 114 -2.12 2.59 -4.53
N LEU A 115 -1.25 1.63 -4.88
CA LEU A 115 0.19 1.88 -5.02
C LEU A 115 0.48 3.00 -6.04
N ASN A 116 -0.18 2.98 -7.20
CA ASN A 116 -0.01 4.04 -8.21
C ASN A 116 -0.39 5.43 -7.64
N ASN A 117 -1.53 5.52 -6.95
CA ASN A 117 -1.97 6.78 -6.36
C ASN A 117 -0.99 7.28 -5.28
N LEU A 118 -0.47 6.38 -4.44
CA LEU A 118 0.57 6.73 -3.46
C LEU A 118 1.90 7.15 -4.11
N ARG A 119 2.28 6.52 -5.23
CA ARG A 119 3.45 6.94 -6.03
C ARG A 119 3.28 8.36 -6.55
N LEU A 120 2.08 8.72 -7.04
CA LEU A 120 1.79 10.09 -7.51
C LEU A 120 1.92 11.13 -6.39
N ILE A 121 1.51 10.77 -5.17
CA ILE A 121 1.60 11.65 -3.99
C ILE A 121 3.07 11.88 -3.61
N ILE A 122 3.92 10.84 -3.64
CA ILE A 122 5.33 10.94 -3.23
C ILE A 122 6.20 11.58 -4.33
N GLN A 123 5.78 11.50 -5.60
CA GLN A 123 6.58 11.91 -6.75
C GLN A 123 7.15 13.34 -6.67
N PRO A 124 6.40 14.38 -6.23
CA PRO A 124 6.94 15.74 -6.13
C PRO A 124 8.10 15.87 -5.14
N THR A 125 8.08 15.11 -4.05
CA THR A 125 9.19 15.03 -3.10
C THR A 125 10.42 14.43 -3.75
N ILE A 126 10.26 13.33 -4.50
CA ILE A 126 11.37 12.70 -5.24
C ILE A 126 11.97 13.68 -6.25
N ILE A 127 11.12 14.38 -7.01
CA ILE A 127 11.56 15.37 -8.01
C ILE A 127 12.34 16.50 -7.35
N LEU A 128 11.89 17.00 -6.19
CA LEU A 128 12.64 18.01 -5.44
C LEU A 128 14.05 17.50 -5.11
N TRP A 129 14.19 16.29 -4.58
CA TRP A 129 15.49 15.70 -4.27
C TRP A 129 16.41 15.55 -5.50
N LEU A 130 15.84 15.30 -6.68
CA LEU A 130 16.61 15.22 -7.93
C LEU A 130 17.07 16.61 -8.43
N ILE A 131 16.30 17.66 -8.14
CA ILE A 131 16.58 19.03 -8.57
C ILE A 131 17.50 19.76 -7.59
N VAL A 132 17.47 19.42 -6.29
CA VAL A 132 18.27 20.09 -5.24
C VAL A 132 19.74 20.28 -5.62
N PRO A 133 20.48 19.29 -6.16
CA PRO A 133 21.88 19.48 -6.56
C PRO A 133 22.09 20.57 -7.64
N TRP A 134 21.08 20.80 -8.49
CA TRP A 134 21.13 21.84 -9.52
C TRP A 134 20.86 23.24 -8.97
N LEU A 135 20.15 23.34 -7.84
CA LEU A 135 19.92 24.62 -7.16
C LEU A 135 21.20 25.19 -6.55
N ASP A 136 22.19 24.35 -6.24
CA ASP A 136 23.52 24.80 -5.82
C ASP A 136 24.30 25.48 -6.96
N ILE A 137 24.05 25.05 -8.21
CA ILE A 137 24.69 25.61 -9.42
C ILE A 137 23.90 26.83 -9.92
N PHE A 138 22.57 26.73 -9.94
CA PHE A 138 21.64 27.74 -10.43
C PHE A 138 20.62 28.10 -9.33
N PRO A 139 20.96 29.02 -8.42
CA PRO A 139 20.11 29.31 -7.28
C PRO A 139 18.84 30.04 -7.72
N ASP A 140 17.71 29.33 -7.76
CA ASP A 140 16.38 29.89 -7.94
C ASP A 140 15.51 29.68 -6.69
N ARG A 141 15.26 30.79 -5.98
CA ARG A 141 14.42 30.80 -4.78
C ARG A 141 12.95 30.55 -5.08
N HIS A 142 12.47 30.93 -6.27
CA HIS A 142 11.06 30.76 -6.64
C HIS A 142 10.73 29.29 -6.85
N LEU A 143 11.65 28.53 -7.46
CA LEU A 143 11.49 27.10 -7.65
C LEU A 143 11.37 26.37 -6.31
N LEU A 144 12.26 26.67 -5.37
CA LEU A 144 12.27 26.06 -4.03
C LEU A 144 10.99 26.39 -3.26
N VAL A 145 10.54 27.65 -3.25
CA VAL A 145 9.28 28.06 -2.63
C VAL A 145 8.08 27.36 -3.29
N GLY A 146 8.09 27.21 -4.62
CA GLY A 146 7.05 26.49 -5.36
C GLY A 146 6.95 25.03 -4.94
N PHE A 147 8.08 24.32 -4.83
CA PHE A 147 8.11 22.94 -4.35
C PHE A 147 7.65 22.80 -2.90
N HIS A 148 8.05 23.72 -2.01
CA HIS A 148 7.57 23.68 -0.62
C HIS A 148 6.05 23.82 -0.53
N LYS A 149 5.45 24.76 -1.27
CA LYS A 149 3.99 24.91 -1.33
C LYS A 149 3.31 23.66 -1.90
N LEU A 150 3.90 23.05 -2.93
CA LEU A 150 3.38 21.81 -3.51
C LEU A 150 3.42 20.66 -2.49
N ILE A 151 4.53 20.49 -1.78
CA ILE A 151 4.68 19.46 -0.74
C ILE A 151 3.72 19.72 0.42
N GLU A 152 3.54 20.97 0.84
CA GLU A 152 2.56 21.35 1.86
C GLU A 152 1.13 20.92 1.47
N ASN A 153 0.72 21.19 0.23
CA ASN A 153 -0.58 20.75 -0.28
C ASN A 153 -0.72 19.23 -0.32
N ILE A 154 0.36 18.51 -0.65
CA ILE A 154 0.36 17.04 -0.72
C ILE A 154 0.31 16.43 0.68
N ASN A 155 0.98 17.03 1.67
CA ASN A 155 0.97 16.57 3.05
C ASN A 155 -0.41 16.69 3.71
N GLN A 156 -1.36 17.40 3.10
CA GLN A 156 -2.77 17.38 3.50
C GLN A 156 -3.45 16.03 3.19
N PHE A 157 -2.84 15.18 2.36
CA PHE A 157 -3.31 13.82 2.13
C PHE A 157 -3.15 12.98 3.40
N GLN A 158 -4.28 12.58 3.99
CA GLN A 158 -4.30 11.67 5.13
C GLN A 158 -4.40 10.23 4.64
N SER A 159 -3.30 9.48 4.78
CA SER A 159 -3.33 8.03 4.59
C SER A 159 -4.10 7.37 5.73
N TYR A 160 -4.84 6.31 5.39
CA TYR A 160 -5.57 5.56 6.39
C TYR A 160 -4.63 4.64 7.16
N PHE A 161 -4.62 4.76 8.48
CA PHE A 161 -4.01 3.80 9.40
C PHE A 161 -5.06 3.36 10.42
N PRO A 162 -5.23 2.04 10.66
CA PRO A 162 -6.07 1.57 11.75
C PRO A 162 -5.44 2.02 13.08
N ASN A 163 -6.25 2.59 13.97
CA ASN A 163 -5.82 2.78 15.35
C ASN A 163 -5.78 1.39 15.97
N GLY A 164 -4.61 0.99 16.46
CA GLY A 164 -4.43 -0.28 17.20
C GLY A 164 -5.25 -0.33 18.48
#